data_AF-A0A496QLT7-F1
#
_entry.id   AF-A0A496QLT7-F1
#
_cell.length_a   1.000
_cell.length_b   1.000
_cell.length_c   1.000
_cell.angle_alpha   90.00
_cell.angle_beta   90.00
_cell.angle_gamma   90.00
#
_symmetry.space_group_name_H-M   'P 1'
#
loop_
_entity.id
_entity.type
_entity.pdbx_description
1 polymer ?
#
loop_
_entity_poly.entity_id
_entity_poly.type
_entity_poly.pdbx_seq_one_letter_code
_entity_poly.pdbx_strand_id
1 'polypeptide(L)' 'MPGLANILVTGGCGFIGSNFIRYLFSKTDFSGIIINLDKLTYAGNPQNLSDLEERYGGSRYFFEHGDICDEG' A
#
# COMPACT_ATOMS: atom_id res chain seq x y z
N MET A 1 15.21 3.52 -6.16
CA MET A 1 15.57 2.20 -5.58
C MET A 1 15.72 1.19 -6.71
N PRO A 2 16.93 0.98 -7.27
CA PRO A 2 17.12 0.03 -8.35
C PRO A 2 17.15 -1.39 -7.76
N GLY A 3 16.09 -2.18 -7.97
CA GLY A 3 16.10 -3.63 -7.68
C GLY A 3 14.81 -4.23 -7.10
N LEU A 4 13.95 -3.43 -6.45
CA LEU A 4 12.68 -3.93 -5.90
C LEU A 4 11.54 -3.72 -6.89
N ALA A 5 11.06 -4.80 -7.50
CA ALA A 5 9.96 -4.78 -8.47
C ALA A 5 8.58 -4.78 -7.79
N ASN A 6 8.44 -5.46 -6.65
CA ASN A 6 7.19 -5.59 -5.90
C ASN A 6 7.46 -5.37 -4.40
N ILE A 7 6.60 -4.62 -3.73
CA ILE A 7 6.68 -4.34 -2.29
C ILE A 7 5.34 -4.68 -1.64
N LEU A 8 5.38 -5.54 -0.63
CA LEU A 8 4.26 -5.75 0.29
C LEU A 8 4.36 -4.73 1.43
N VAL A 9 3.33 -3.93 1.62
CA VAL A 9 3.18 -2.99 2.73
C VAL A 9 2.07 -3.50 3.63
N THR A 10 2.40 -3.89 4.86
CA THR A 10 1.41 -4.26 5.87
C THR A 10 0.97 -3.02 6.66
N GLY A 11 -0.32 -2.89 6.97
CA GLY A 11 -0.83 -1.74 7.73
C GLY A 11 -0.83 -0.44 6.92
N GLY A 12 -0.89 -0.54 5.60
CA GLY A 12 -0.77 0.61 4.69
C GLY A 12 -1.95 1.59 4.75
N CYS A 13 -3.09 1.22 5.34
CA CYS A 13 -4.20 2.13 5.59
C CYS A 13 -4.03 2.94 6.90
N GLY A 14 -3.02 2.63 7.72
CA GLY A 14 -2.66 3.41 8.91
C GLY A 14 -1.89 4.70 8.60
N PHE A 15 -1.57 5.48 9.64
CA PHE A 15 -0.92 6.80 9.47
C PHE A 15 0.45 6.73 8.78
N ILE A 16 1.38 5.93 9.30
CA ILE A 16 2.74 5.83 8.73
C ILE A 16 2.71 5.03 7.41
N GLY A 17 1.97 3.93 7.37
CA GLY A 17 1.89 3.07 6.18
C GLY A 17 1.37 3.81 4.96
N SER A 18 0.30 4.60 5.11
CA SER A 18 -0.27 5.37 4.00
C SER A 18 0.68 6.45 3.50
N ASN A 19 1.36 7.15 4.40
CA ASN A 19 2.38 8.14 4.03
C ASN A 19 3.60 7.48 3.36
N PHE A 20 4.00 6.29 3.79
CA PHE A 20 5.09 5.54 3.16
C PHE A 20 4.74 5.15 1.71
N ILE A 21 3.53 4.63 1.47
CA ILE A 21 3.04 4.31 0.12
C ILE A 21 3.01 5.58 -0.75
N ARG A 22 2.51 6.69 -0.22
CA ARG A 22 2.51 8.01 -0.89
C ARG A 22 3.93 8.48 -1.22
N TYR A 23 4.87 8.32 -0.28
CA TYR A 23 6.26 8.67 -0.46
C TYR A 23 6.90 7.87 -1.62
N LEU A 24 6.68 6.56 -1.67
CA LEU A 24 7.16 5.71 -2.75
C LEU A 24 6.66 6.19 -4.12
N PHE A 25 5.36 6.44 -4.27
CA PHE A 25 4.79 6.86 -5.56
C PHE A 25 5.13 8.29 -5.98
N SER A 26 5.46 9.19 -5.05
CA SER A 26 5.56 10.63 -5.36
C SER A 26 6.94 11.26 -5.15
N LYS A 27 7.84 10.61 -4.40
CA LYS A 27 9.13 11.17 -3.98
C LYS A 27 10.33 10.27 -4.25
N THR A 28 10.12 9.12 -4.90
CA THR A 28 11.19 8.19 -5.24
C THR A 28 11.10 7.75 -6.69
N ASP A 29 12.18 7.21 -7.24
CA ASP A 29 12.18 6.56 -8.57
C ASP A 29 11.60 5.13 -8.51
N PHE A 30 10.69 4.86 -7.57
CA PHE A 30 10.05 3.56 -7.47
C PHE A 30 9.08 3.36 -8.63
N SER A 31 9.40 2.41 -9.50
CA SER A 31 8.60 2.05 -10.69
C SER A 31 7.86 0.71 -10.54
N GLY A 32 7.96 0.07 -9.37
CA GLY A 32 7.36 -1.24 -9.11
C GLY A 32 5.89 -1.21 -8.70
N ILE A 33 5.42 -2.35 -8.19
CA ILE A 33 4.07 -2.58 -7.67
C ILE A 33 4.07 -2.53 -6.14
N ILE A 34 3.03 -1.95 -5.56
CA ILE A 34 2.72 -1.99 -4.14
C ILE A 34 1.50 -2.89 -3.93
N ILE A 35 1.65 -3.90 -3.07
CA ILE A 35 0.55 -4.65 -2.49
C ILE A 35 0.37 -4.14 -1.06
N ASN A 36 -0.77 -3.55 -0.75
CA ASN A 36 -1.11 -3.09 0.60
C ASN A 36 -2.01 -4.13 1.27
N LEU A 37 -1.46 -4.85 2.26
CA LEU A 37 -2.21 -5.74 3.12
C LEU A 37 -2.59 -5.00 4.41
N ASP A 38 -3.87 -4.79 4.65
CA ASP A 38 -4.33 -4.15 5.88
C ASP A 38 -5.58 -4.85 6.43
N LYS A 39 -5.63 -5.01 7.75
CA LYS A 39 -6.77 -5.63 8.44
C LYS A 39 -7.97 -4.70 8.58
N LEU A 40 -7.80 -3.41 8.28
CA LEU A 40 -8.80 -2.36 8.47
C LEU A 40 -9.39 -2.36 9.89
N THR A 41 -8.49 -2.43 10.88
CA THR A 41 -8.87 -2.20 12.28
C THR A 41 -9.26 -0.73 12.49
N TYR A 42 -9.59 -0.33 13.72
CA TYR A 42 -9.96 1.06 14.04
C TYR A 42 -8.92 2.11 13.58
N ALA A 43 -7.65 1.73 13.47
CA ALA A 43 -6.56 2.62 13.08
C ALA A 43 -6.34 2.69 11.56
N GLY A 44 -6.99 1.81 10.78
CA GLY A 44 -6.88 1.77 9.33
C GLY A 44 -8.04 2.54 8.68
N ASN A 45 -7.72 3.43 7.74
CA ASN A 45 -8.72 4.13 6.93
C ASN A 45 -8.37 4.03 5.43
N PRO A 46 -9.15 3.29 4.61
CA PRO A 46 -8.95 3.21 3.15
C PRO A 46 -8.96 4.56 2.44
N GLN A 47 -9.67 5.56 2.98
CA GLN A 47 -9.70 6.93 2.43
C GLN A 47 -8.31 7.59 2.45
N ASN A 48 -7.38 7.09 3.26
CA ASN A 48 -6.00 7.56 3.27
C ASN A 48 -5.26 7.28 1.95
N LEU A 49 -5.81 6.43 1.06
CA LEU A 49 -5.18 6.01 -0.20
C LEU A 49 -6.14 6.04 -1.40
N SER A 50 -7.35 6.60 -1.28
CA SER A 50 -8.37 6.53 -2.33
C SER A 50 -7.95 7.20 -3.64
N ASP A 51 -7.18 8.29 -3.57
CA ASP A 51 -6.60 8.96 -4.74
C ASP A 51 -5.49 8.13 -5.42
N LEU A 52 -4.77 7.30 -4.65
CA LEU A 52 -3.78 6.39 -5.19
C LEU A 52 -4.43 5.13 -5.80
N GLU A 53 -5.51 4.63 -5.19
CA GLU A 53 -6.34 3.58 -5.78
C GLU A 53 -6.94 4.04 -7.11
N GLU A 54 -7.50 5.25 -7.20
CA GLU A 54 -8.02 5.79 -8.46
C GLU A 54 -6.92 5.90 -9.54
N ARG A 55 -5.71 6.32 -9.15
CA ARG A 55 -4.61 6.56 -10.08
C ARG A 55 -3.87 5.29 -10.52
N TYR A 56 -3.70 4.33 -9.61
CA TYR A 56 -2.79 3.20 -9.77
C TYR A 56 -3.44 1.83 -9.50
N GLY A 57 -4.70 1.80 -9.07
CA GLY A 57 -5.47 0.59 -8.80
C GLY A 57 -5.43 -0.37 -9.99
N GLY A 58 -5.22 -1.65 -9.71
CA GLY A 58 -5.16 -2.71 -10.72
C GLY A 58 -3.94 -2.67 -11.66
N SER A 59 -3.01 -1.72 -11.48
CA SER A 59 -1.80 -1.62 -12.31
C SER A 59 -0.51 -1.58 -11.50
N ARG A 60 -0.45 -0.72 -10.48
CA ARG A 60 0.73 -0.54 -9.62
C ARG A 60 0.40 -0.51 -8.13
N TYR A 61 -0.86 -0.37 -7.77
CA TYR A 61 -1.34 -0.46 -6.41
C TYR A 61 -2.44 -1.51 -6.35
N PHE A 62 -2.32 -2.43 -5.39
CA PHE A 62 -3.28 -3.47 -5.11
C PHE A 62 -3.56 -3.46 -3.61
N PHE A 63 -4.84 -3.50 -3.24
CA PHE A 63 -5.26 -3.55 -1.84
C PHE A 63 -5.80 -4.94 -1.52
N GLU A 64 -5.30 -5.52 -0.45
CA GLU A 64 -5.78 -6.78 0.11
C GLU A 64 -6.25 -6.54 1.55
N HIS A 65 -7.52 -6.86 1.81
CA HIS A 65 -8.05 -6.84 3.16
C HIS A 65 -7.76 -8.19 3.83
N GLY A 66 -6.84 -8.20 4.80
CA GLY A 66 -6.45 -9.44 5.48
C GLY A 66 -5.68 -9.20 6.77
N ASP A 67 -5.54 -10.26 7.57
CA ASP A 67 -4.70 -10.26 8.77
C ASP A 67 -3.30 -10.79 8.42
N ILE A 68 -2.28 -10.15 8.98
CA ILE A 68 -0.90 -10.65 8.86
C ILE A 68 -0.67 -11.98 9.59
N CYS A 69 -1.59 -12.34 10.49
CA CYS A 69 -1.58 -13.61 11.20
C CYS A 69 -2.26 -14.75 10.42
N ASP A 70 -2.89 -14.48 9.27
CA ASP A 70 -3.52 -15.53 8.46
C ASP A 70 -2.45 -16.30 7.68
N GLU A 71 -2.37 -17.62 7.88
CA GLU A 71 -1.35 -18.51 7.30
C GLU A 71 -1.77 -19.18 5.97
N GLY A 72 -2.75 -18.60 5.27
CA GLY A 72 -3.33 -19.15 4.04
C GLY A 72 -2.33 -19.58 2.97
#